data_AF-A0AAX3WFP8-F1
#
_entry.id   AF-A0AAX3WFP8-F1
#
_cell.length_a   1.000
_cell.length_b   1.000
_cell.length_c   1.000
_cell.angle_alpha   90.00
_cell.angle_beta   90.00
_cell.angle_gamma   90.00
#
_symmetry.space_group_name_H-M   'P 1'
#
loop_
_entity.id
_entity.type
_entity.pdbx_description
1 polymer ?
#
loop_
_entity_poly.entity_id
_entity_poly.type
_entity_poly.pdbx_seq_one_letter_code
_entity_poly.pdbx_strand_id
1 'polypeptide(L)'
;MTSDLPPVDPRLGADIRVTLPMPPNDVGPCLRRSFPEIPDRTLTRADVVRIIGQAKVLDRAKTACGERAVRWIEDVRATFAR
;
A
#
# COMPACT_ATOMS: atom_id res chain seq x y z
N MET A 1 -40.54 3.25 31.29
CA MET A 1 -40.72 3.66 29.89
C MET A 1 -39.85 2.75 29.04
N THR A 2 -40.45 1.70 28.47
CA THR A 2 -39.78 0.77 27.56
C THR A 2 -39.65 1.45 26.20
N SER A 3 -38.42 1.77 25.79
CA SER A 3 -38.15 2.30 24.45
C SER A 3 -38.33 1.18 23.43
N ASP A 4 -39.50 1.18 22.79
CA ASP A 4 -39.83 0.33 21.66
C ASP A 4 -39.08 0.87 20.44
N LEU A 5 -37.87 0.35 20.20
CA LEU A 5 -37.12 0.70 19.00
C LEU A 5 -37.61 -0.16 17.83
N PRO A 6 -37.94 0.45 16.68
CA PRO A 6 -38.45 -0.30 15.55
C PRO A 6 -37.38 -1.30 15.03
N PRO A 7 -37.81 -2.42 14.44
CA PRO A 7 -36.91 -3.41 13.86
C PRO A 7 -36.10 -2.78 12.72
N VAL A 8 -34.78 -2.91 12.79
CA VAL A 8 -33.87 -2.48 11.73
C VAL A 8 -34.09 -3.38 10.52
N ASP A 9 -34.56 -2.83 9.40
CA ASP A 9 -34.67 -3.53 8.13
C ASP A 9 -33.36 -3.39 7.32
N PRO A 10 -32.54 -4.45 7.19
CA PRO A 10 -31.30 -4.40 6.43
C PRO A 10 -31.48 -4.21 4.91
N ARG A 11 -32.72 -4.22 4.39
CA ARG A 11 -33.03 -3.98 2.97
C ARG A 11 -33.23 -2.50 2.63
N LEU A 12 -33.56 -1.67 3.63
CA LEU A 12 -33.47 -0.22 3.53
C LEU A 12 -32.00 0.13 3.73
N GLY A 13 -31.19 -0.08 2.68
CA GLY A 13 -29.75 0.14 2.73
C GLY A 13 -29.43 1.54 3.26
N ALA A 14 -29.20 1.64 4.57
CA ALA A 14 -28.44 2.73 5.13
C ALA A 14 -27.13 2.72 4.34
N ASP A 15 -26.74 3.86 3.79
CA ASP A 15 -25.42 4.06 3.20
C ASP A 15 -24.37 3.76 4.27
N ILE A 16 -24.03 2.48 4.48
CA ILE A 16 -22.96 2.06 5.39
C ILE A 16 -21.67 2.47 4.69
N ARG A 17 -21.27 3.72 4.90
CA ARG A 17 -19.98 4.24 4.47
C ARG A 17 -18.92 3.75 5.45
N VAL A 18 -18.30 2.62 5.14
CA VAL A 18 -17.12 2.15 5.87
C VAL A 18 -15.96 3.08 5.52
N THR A 19 -15.49 3.85 6.50
CA THR A 19 -14.24 4.61 6.37
C THR A 19 -13.09 3.68 6.72
N LEU A 20 -12.29 3.29 5.72
CA LEU A 20 -11.09 2.49 5.96
C LEU A 20 -10.04 3.34 6.70
N PRO A 21 -9.22 2.73 7.58
CA PRO A 21 -8.10 3.44 8.17
C PRO A 21 -7.13 3.90 7.08
N MET A 22 -6.34 4.93 7.36
CA MET A 22 -5.32 5.36 6.40
C MET A 22 -4.21 4.29 6.26
N PRO A 23 -3.66 4.08 5.05
CA PRO A 23 -2.46 3.27 4.89
C PRO A 23 -1.24 3.97 5.51
N PRO A 24 -0.15 3.23 5.80
CA PRO A 24 1.09 3.83 6.29
C PRO A 24 1.62 4.91 5.33
N ASN A 25 1.99 6.07 5.89
CA ASN A 25 2.34 7.28 5.13
C ASN A 25 3.52 7.10 4.16
N ASP A 26 4.41 6.15 4.42
CA ASP A 26 5.63 5.91 3.67
C ASP A 26 5.45 4.95 2.48
N VAL A 27 4.40 4.12 2.48
CA VAL A 27 4.16 3.08 1.46
C VAL A 27 3.96 3.71 0.08
N GLY A 28 3.02 4.65 -0.05
CA GLY A 28 2.69 5.30 -1.33
C GLY A 28 3.89 6.04 -1.96
N PRO A 29 4.58 6.92 -1.23
CA PRO A 29 5.80 7.56 -1.70
C PRO A 29 6.92 6.58 -2.06
N CYS A 30 7.12 5.52 -1.26
CA CYS A 30 8.14 4.51 -1.52
C CYS A 30 7.89 3.74 -2.83
N LEU A 31 6.66 3.27 -3.03
CA LEU A 31 6.29 2.50 -4.21
C LEU A 31 6.34 3.34 -5.50
N ARG A 32 6.16 4.65 -5.42
CA ARG A 32 6.27 5.57 -6.58
C ARG A 32 7.69 5.89 -7.01
N ARG A 33 8.72 5.56 -6.22
CA ARG A 33 10.13 5.81 -6.62
C ARG A 33 10.47 4.99 -7.87
N SER A 34 10.99 5.62 -8.90
CA SER A 34 11.44 4.93 -10.12
C SER A 34 12.80 4.28 -9.93
N PHE A 35 13.00 3.15 -10.60
CA PHE A 35 14.34 2.57 -10.74
C PHE A 35 15.25 3.50 -11.57
N PRO A 36 16.58 3.39 -11.41
CA PRO A 36 17.51 4.14 -12.24
C PRO A 36 17.28 3.84 -13.72
N GLU A 37 17.26 4.89 -14.53
CA GLU A 37 17.21 4.75 -15.99
C GLU A 37 18.56 4.29 -16.54
N ILE A 38 18.51 3.54 -17.65
CA ILE A 38 19.70 3.15 -18.40
C ILE A 38 20.04 4.29 -19.36
N PRO A 39 21.21 4.94 -19.24
CA PRO A 39 21.60 6.03 -20.12
C PRO A 39 21.68 5.59 -21.59
N ASP A 40 21.21 6.45 -22.49
CA ASP A 40 21.36 6.26 -23.94
C ASP A 40 22.77 6.68 -24.40
N ARG A 41 23.77 5.92 -23.94
CA ARG A 41 25.18 6.02 -24.32
C ARG A 41 25.90 4.72 -24.01
N THR A 42 27.11 4.56 -24.54
CA THR A 42 27.99 3.46 -24.14
C THR A 42 28.26 3.53 -22.63
N LEU A 43 28.09 2.39 -21.96
CA LEU A 43 28.30 2.26 -20.53
C LEU A 43 29.70 1.72 -20.24
N THR A 44 30.33 2.32 -19.25
CA THR A 44 31.54 1.75 -18.64
C THR A 44 31.16 0.67 -17.64
N ARG A 45 32.11 -0.18 -17.25
CA ARG A 45 31.91 -1.13 -16.14
C ARG A 45 31.48 -0.42 -14.85
N ALA A 46 32.03 0.76 -14.58
CA ALA A 46 31.69 1.55 -13.40
C ALA A 46 30.22 2.03 -13.45
N ASP A 47 29.74 2.45 -14.62
CA ASP A 47 28.33 2.80 -14.82
C ASP A 47 27.40 1.62 -14.50
N VAL A 48 27.72 0.44 -15.04
CA VAL A 48 26.91 -0.77 -14.85
C VAL A 48 26.83 -1.14 -13.36
N VAL A 49 27.96 -1.18 -12.67
CA VAL A 49 28.00 -1.50 -11.24
C VAL A 49 27.19 -0.49 -10.42
N ARG A 50 27.30 0.80 -10.74
CA ARG A 50 26.53 1.86 -10.05
C ARG A 50 25.03 1.71 -10.27
N ILE A 51 24.58 1.52 -11.52
CA ILE A 51 23.16 1.38 -11.86
C ILE A 51 22.56 0.15 -11.16
N ILE A 52 23.24 -0.99 -11.23
CA ILE A 52 22.79 -2.23 -10.57
C ILE A 52 22.76 -2.05 -9.06
N GLY A 53 23.78 -1.42 -8.48
CA GLY A 53 23.83 -1.15 -7.04
C GLY A 53 22.65 -0.31 -6.56
N GLN A 54 22.38 0.80 -7.26
CA GLN A 54 21.25 1.68 -6.97
C GLN A 54 19.91 0.94 -7.12
N ALA A 55 19.75 0.16 -8.19
CA ALA A 55 18.55 -0.63 -8.42
C ALA A 55 18.33 -1.65 -7.30
N LYS A 56 19.36 -2.41 -6.89
CA LYS A 56 19.26 -3.40 -5.80
C LYS A 56 18.88 -2.78 -4.46
N VAL A 57 19.41 -1.60 -4.14
CA VAL A 57 19.04 -0.90 -2.90
C VAL A 57 17.57 -0.48 -2.96
N LEU A 58 17.11 0.05 -4.10
CA LEU A 58 15.72 0.44 -4.26
C LEU A 58 14.75 -0.75 -4.23
N ASP A 59 15.14 -1.87 -4.85
CA ASP A 59 14.37 -3.11 -4.84
C ASP A 59 14.08 -3.59 -3.42
N ARG A 60 15.12 -3.70 -2.58
CA ARG A 60 14.96 -4.07 -1.16
C ARG A 60 14.07 -3.09 -0.40
N ALA A 61 14.21 -1.79 -0.68
CA ALA A 61 13.36 -0.78 -0.07
C ALA A 61 11.89 -0.98 -0.46
N LYS A 62 11.62 -1.22 -1.75
CA LYS A 62 10.26 -1.48 -2.26
C LYS A 62 9.67 -2.76 -1.68
N THR A 63 10.45 -3.83 -1.55
CA THR A 63 10.01 -5.08 -0.88
C THR A 63 9.54 -4.80 0.53
N ALA A 64 10.34 -4.10 1.34
CA ALA A 64 9.96 -3.76 2.71
C ALA A 64 8.70 -2.89 2.77
N CYS A 65 8.54 -1.93 1.85
CA CYS A 65 7.31 -1.13 1.74
C CYS A 65 6.10 -1.98 1.33
N GLY A 66 6.28 -2.93 0.43
CA GLY A 66 5.25 -3.88 -0.01
C GLY A 66 4.79 -4.78 1.14
N GLU A 67 5.71 -5.31 1.94
CA GLU A 67 5.37 -6.11 3.13
C GLU A 67 4.52 -5.31 4.13
N ARG A 68 4.86 -4.03 4.35
CA ARG A 68 4.04 -3.14 5.20
C ARG A 68 2.65 -2.90 4.60
N ALA A 69 2.55 -2.74 3.29
CA ALA A 69 1.29 -2.58 2.60
C ALA A 69 0.39 -3.82 2.76
N VAL A 70 0.96 -5.02 2.54
CA VAL A 70 0.24 -6.29 2.68
C VAL A 70 -0.27 -6.47 4.10
N ARG A 71 0.59 -6.26 5.11
CA ARG A 71 0.20 -6.36 6.52
C ARG A 71 -0.96 -5.43 6.85
N TRP A 72 -0.91 -4.18 6.40
CA TRP A 72 -2.00 -3.24 6.59
C TRP A 72 -3.31 -3.70 5.92
N ILE A 73 -3.24 -4.24 4.70
CA ILE A 73 -4.42 -4.81 4.00
C ILE A 73 -5.01 -5.97 4.81
N GLU A 74 -4.17 -6.87 5.32
CA GLU A 74 -4.58 -8.01 6.13
C GLU A 74 -5.28 -7.57 7.42
N ASP A 75 -4.72 -6.58 8.13
CA ASP A 75 -5.30 -6.01 9.35
C ASP A 75 -6.67 -5.36 9.09
N VAL A 76 -6.79 -4.61 7.99
CA VAL A 76 -8.07 -4.02 7.56
C VAL A 76 -9.09 -5.11 7.25
N ARG A 77 -8.70 -6.16 6.50
CA ARG A 77 -9.62 -7.26 6.19
C ARG A 77 -10.07 -8.00 7.46
N ALA A 78 -9.17 -8.30 8.38
CA ALA A 78 -9.51 -8.95 9.65
C ALA A 78 -10.48 -8.13 10.52
N THR A 79 -10.40 -6.80 10.41
CA THR A 79 -11.24 -5.88 11.18
C THR A 79 -12.60 -5.66 10.53
N PHE A 80 -12.66 -5.48 9.21
CA PHE A 80 -13.86 -4.96 8.53
C PHE A 80 -14.57 -5.93 7.59
N ALA A 81 -13.98 -7.08 7.22
CA ALA A 81 -14.58 -8.02 6.27
C ALA A 81 -15.44 -9.12 6.93
N ARG A 82 -16.03 -8.85 8.10
CA ARG A 82 -16.95 -9.76 8.81
C ARG A 82 -18.40 -9.46 8.47
#